data_AF-D9ST09-F1
#
_entry.id   AF-D9ST09-F1
#
_cell.length_a   1.000
_cell.length_b   1.000
_cell.length_c   1.000
_cell.angle_alpha   90.00
_cell.angle_beta   90.00
_cell.angle_gamma   90.00
#
_symmetry.space_group_name_H-M   'P 1'
#
loop_
_entity.id
_entity.type
_entity.pdbx_description
1 polymer ?
#
loop_
_entity_poly.entity_id
_entity_poly.type
_entity_poly.pdbx_seq_one_letter_code
_entity_poly.pdbx_strand_id
1 'polypeptide(L)'
;MKNFHVLIEAINYIEENLCNYILQEDIARECYFSLSSLQKLFRYAFNHSIKEYITKRRLTNAAKDIVNSQMTITEIAMKYQYNSPEVFTRAFSKLWGISPSKFKNQWKFTGIFPKLILEYNGGNVVTGKKVEISELYEVLKENQNTYVLCFDIVGFGEINKISYEFGDKVILQCLKRIDTVAKEDMMLFRIGGDEFALVTWLTEASEAENLAKTVLESNGEFIDYNGQGIPVSMRVGATKIFGNNIRYNELLDDLQNTINVTRENKKEIFLMD
;
A
#
# COMPACT_ATOMS: atom_id res chain seq x y z
N MET A 1 -9.13 -6.97 24.57
CA MET A 1 -9.41 -5.52 24.66
C MET A 1 -8.15 -4.70 24.91
N LYS A 2 -7.45 -4.84 26.07
CA LYS A 2 -6.26 -4.02 26.39
C LYS A 2 -5.16 -4.01 25.31
N ASN A 3 -4.79 -5.18 24.79
CA ASN A 3 -3.73 -5.28 23.77
C ASN A 3 -4.09 -4.58 22.45
N PHE A 4 -5.38 -4.44 22.13
CA PHE A 4 -5.81 -3.79 20.90
C PHE A 4 -5.65 -2.27 20.98
N HIS A 5 -6.10 -1.65 22.08
CA HIS A 5 -5.92 -0.22 22.33
C HIS A 5 -4.43 0.16 22.32
N VAL A 6 -3.58 -0.66 22.95
CA VAL A 6 -2.12 -0.49 22.94
C VAL A 6 -1.56 -0.43 21.51
N LEU A 7 -2.05 -1.25 20.58
CA LEU A 7 -1.58 -1.23 19.20
C LEU A 7 -2.05 0.02 18.43
N ILE A 8 -3.28 0.47 18.67
CA ILE A 8 -3.80 1.73 18.08
C ILE A 8 -2.99 2.91 18.57
N GLU A 9 -2.81 3.03 19.89
CA GLU A 9 -2.03 4.11 20.51
C GLU A 9 -0.61 4.12 19.98
N ALA A 10 0.04 2.95 19.89
CA ALA A 10 1.37 2.83 19.33
C ALA A 10 1.44 3.30 17.87
N ILE A 11 0.49 2.91 17.02
CA ILE A 11 0.45 3.35 15.61
C ILE A 11 0.24 4.86 15.53
N ASN A 12 -0.73 5.41 16.28
CA ASN A 12 -1.03 6.84 16.25
C ASN A 12 0.18 7.67 16.69
N TYR A 13 0.80 7.29 17.81
CA TYR A 13 1.99 7.95 18.30
C TYR A 13 3.14 7.90 17.28
N ILE A 14 3.35 6.75 16.63
CA ILE A 14 4.36 6.62 15.57
C ILE A 14 4.05 7.55 14.39
N GLU A 15 2.82 7.54 13.86
CA GLU A 15 2.42 8.31 12.69
C GLU A 15 2.54 9.83 12.94
N GLU A 16 2.16 10.29 14.13
CA GLU A 16 2.27 11.70 14.55
C GLU A 16 3.73 12.16 14.71
N ASN A 17 4.66 11.22 14.89
CA ASN A 17 6.07 11.51 15.16
C ASN A 17 7.04 11.00 14.08
N LEU A 18 6.57 10.67 12.87
CA LEU A 18 7.44 10.18 11.79
C LEU A 18 8.54 11.16 11.40
N CYS A 19 8.31 12.47 11.52
CA CYS A 19 9.30 13.51 11.24
C CYS A 19 10.11 13.94 12.47
N ASN A 20 9.90 13.30 13.63
CA ASN A 20 10.57 13.62 14.89
C ASN A 20 11.49 12.47 15.31
N TYR A 21 12.48 12.79 16.15
CA TYR A 21 13.27 11.76 16.81
C TYR A 21 12.39 10.98 17.79
N ILE A 22 12.30 9.66 17.60
CA ILE A 22 11.51 8.76 18.45
C ILE A 22 12.31 7.51 18.80
N LEU A 23 12.30 7.14 20.08
CA LEU A 23 12.80 5.85 20.56
C LEU A 23 11.63 4.86 20.72
N GLN A 24 11.93 3.56 20.66
CA GLN A 24 10.87 2.56 20.89
C GLN A 24 10.37 2.58 22.34
N GLU A 25 11.24 3.00 23.26
CA GLU A 25 10.97 3.24 24.66
C GLU A 25 9.92 4.35 24.85
N ASP A 26 9.93 5.38 24.00
CA ASP A 26 8.94 6.47 24.08
C ASP A 26 7.55 5.97 23.68
N ILE A 27 7.48 5.15 22.62
CA ILE A 27 6.23 4.49 22.18
C ILE A 27 5.70 3.57 23.28
N ALA A 28 6.57 2.78 23.91
CA ALA A 28 6.18 1.89 25.00
C ALA A 28 5.67 2.66 26.22
N ARG A 29 6.31 3.79 26.55
CA ARG A 29 5.90 4.68 27.64
C ARG A 29 4.52 5.29 27.36
N GLU A 30 4.28 5.76 26.14
CA GLU A 30 2.99 6.33 25.73
C GLU A 30 1.85 5.31 25.91
N CYS A 31 2.08 4.05 25.52
CA CYS A 31 1.08 2.99 25.63
C CYS A 31 0.98 2.36 27.04
N TYR A 32 1.69 2.89 28.04
CA TYR A 32 1.81 2.31 29.39
C TYR A 32 2.15 0.80 29.37
N PHE A 33 3.07 0.43 28.48
CA PHE A 33 3.43 -0.95 28.20
C PHE A 33 4.93 -1.19 28.32
N SER A 34 5.35 -2.43 28.60
CA SER A 34 6.78 -2.75 28.54
C SER A 34 7.23 -2.81 27.08
N LEU A 35 8.44 -2.33 26.79
CA LEU A 35 9.00 -2.36 25.43
C LEU A 35 9.02 -3.78 24.86
N SER A 36 9.44 -4.77 25.65
CA SER A 36 9.53 -6.16 25.19
C SER A 36 8.15 -6.76 24.89
N SER A 37 7.13 -6.44 25.71
CA SER A 37 5.76 -6.84 25.46
C SER A 37 5.19 -6.14 24.23
N LEU A 38 5.46 -4.85 24.04
CA LEU A 38 5.01 -4.08 22.88
C LEU A 38 5.62 -4.64 21.58
N GLN A 39 6.92 -4.91 21.57
CA GLN A 39 7.60 -5.49 20.41
C GLN A 39 7.04 -6.86 20.02
N LYS A 40 6.77 -7.73 21.01
CA LYS A 40 6.14 -9.03 20.76
C LYS A 40 4.74 -8.88 20.21
N LEU A 41 3.93 -8.01 20.82
CA LEU A 41 2.56 -7.75 20.42
C LEU A 41 2.49 -7.16 19.01
N PHE A 42 3.34 -6.17 18.70
CA PHE A 42 3.41 -5.53 17.38
C PHE A 42 3.84 -6.53 16.30
N ARG A 43 4.85 -7.37 16.59
CA ARG A 43 5.28 -8.42 15.65
C ARG A 43 4.21 -9.47 15.43
N TYR A 44 3.53 -9.92 16.49
CA TYR A 44 2.44 -10.88 16.38
C TYR A 44 1.28 -10.31 15.56
N ALA A 45 0.93 -9.04 15.79
CA ALA A 45 -0.15 -8.39 15.06
C ALA A 45 0.22 -8.15 13.60
N PHE A 46 1.38 -7.57 13.31
CA PHE A 46 1.68 -7.00 11.99
C PHE A 46 2.70 -7.76 11.16
N ASN A 47 3.38 -8.75 11.74
CA ASN A 47 4.51 -9.43 11.11
C ASN A 47 5.67 -8.48 10.73
N HIS A 48 5.75 -7.35 11.43
CA HIS A 48 6.82 -6.36 11.32
C HIS A 48 7.29 -6.00 12.72
N SER A 49 8.55 -5.61 12.85
CA SER A 49 9.00 -4.87 14.03
C SER A 49 8.53 -3.42 13.96
N ILE A 50 8.48 -2.76 15.13
CA ILE A 50 8.19 -1.33 15.25
C ILE A 50 9.16 -0.51 14.38
N LYS A 51 10.45 -0.87 14.39
CA LYS A 51 11.49 -0.19 13.59
C LYS A 51 11.25 -0.33 12.08
N GLU A 52 10.85 -1.51 11.61
CA GLU A 52 10.52 -1.72 10.20
C GLU A 52 9.29 -0.92 9.79
N TYR A 53 8.26 -0.88 10.64
CA TYR A 53 7.08 -0.06 10.41
C TYR A 53 7.44 1.43 10.26
N ILE A 54 8.17 2.00 11.24
CA ILE A 54 8.64 3.40 11.19
C ILE A 54 9.43 3.66 9.90
N THR A 55 10.35 2.77 9.55
CA THR A 55 11.20 2.92 8.36
C THR A 55 10.36 2.90 7.07
N LYS A 56 9.45 1.93 6.92
CA LYS A 56 8.59 1.83 5.73
C LYS A 56 7.65 3.05 5.61
N ARG A 57 7.07 3.51 6.74
CA ARG A 57 6.20 4.70 6.76
C ARG A 57 6.95 5.99 6.43
N ARG A 58 8.15 6.20 7.00
CA ARG A 58 9.03 7.32 6.66
C ARG A 58 9.39 7.34 5.18
N LEU A 59 9.80 6.20 4.61
CA LEU A 59 10.17 6.12 3.19
C LEU A 59 8.96 6.28 2.25
N THR A 60 7.76 5.87 2.69
CA THR A 60 6.51 6.08 1.94
C THR A 60 6.13 7.56 1.92
N ASN A 61 6.19 8.24 3.07
CA ASN A 61 5.92 9.68 3.13
C ASN A 61 7.02 10.51 2.43
N ALA A 62 8.27 10.05 2.48
CA ALA A 62 9.36 10.64 1.72
C ALA A 62 9.12 10.55 0.21
N ALA A 63 8.58 9.43 -0.29
CA ALA A 63 8.19 9.30 -1.69
C ALA A 63 7.14 10.35 -2.09
N LYS A 64 6.14 10.61 -1.22
CA LYS A 64 5.16 11.69 -1.40
C LYS A 64 5.84 13.05 -1.53
N ASP A 65 6.74 13.39 -0.60
CA ASP A 65 7.46 14.67 -0.67
C ASP A 65 8.39 14.78 -1.88
N ILE A 66 8.99 13.68 -2.35
CA ILE A 66 9.85 13.67 -3.55
C ILE A 66 9.07 14.08 -4.80
N VAL A 67 7.84 13.58 -4.93
CA VAL A 67 6.98 13.83 -6.11
C VAL A 67 6.26 15.17 -5.98
N ASN A 68 5.75 15.50 -4.79
CA ASN A 68 4.80 16.60 -4.61
C ASN A 68 5.41 17.90 -4.08
N SER A 69 6.71 17.92 -3.74
CA SER A 69 7.37 19.11 -3.18
C SER A 69 8.60 19.56 -3.98
N GLN A 70 9.06 20.77 -3.66
CA GLN A 70 10.32 21.32 -4.18
C GLN A 70 11.52 21.05 -3.25
N MET A 71 11.35 20.24 -2.20
CA MET A 71 12.43 19.88 -1.29
C MET A 71 13.50 19.07 -2.02
N THR A 72 14.76 19.34 -1.67
CA THR A 72 15.90 18.53 -2.10
C THR A 72 15.88 17.16 -1.42
N ILE A 73 16.53 16.16 -2.04
CA ILE A 73 16.67 14.82 -1.44
C ILE A 73 17.34 14.89 -0.07
N THR A 74 18.27 15.83 0.13
CA THR A 74 18.92 16.08 1.42
C THR A 74 17.92 16.57 2.47
N GLU A 75 17.11 17.58 2.16
CA GLU A 75 16.09 18.09 3.09
C GLU A 75 15.06 17.03 3.45
N ILE A 76 14.64 16.21 2.48
CA ILE A 76 13.71 15.09 2.72
C ILE A 76 14.35 14.04 3.63
N ALA A 77 15.63 13.68 3.40
CA ALA A 77 16.35 12.75 4.26
C ALA A 77 16.39 13.25 5.73
N MET A 78 16.68 14.54 5.93
CA MET A 78 16.72 15.15 7.26
C MET A 78 15.32 15.23 7.90
N LYS A 79 14.29 15.62 7.13
CA LYS A 79 12.89 15.65 7.59
C LYS A 79 12.46 14.29 8.17
N TYR A 80 12.83 13.20 7.51
CA TYR A 80 12.52 11.83 7.96
C TYR A 80 13.61 11.20 8.84
N GLN A 81 14.42 12.03 9.52
CA GLN A 81 15.32 11.61 10.59
C GLN A 81 16.40 10.61 10.15
N TYR A 82 16.90 10.74 8.92
CA TYR A 82 18.09 10.05 8.47
C TYR A 82 19.32 10.92 8.74
N ASN A 83 20.35 10.31 9.34
CA ASN A 83 21.58 11.02 9.70
C ASN A 83 22.40 11.48 8.48
N SER A 84 22.16 10.90 7.30
CA SER A 84 22.81 11.33 6.06
C SER A 84 21.97 10.99 4.81
N PRO A 85 22.11 11.76 3.70
CA PRO A 85 21.44 11.47 2.43
C PRO A 85 21.82 10.11 1.83
N GLU A 86 23.03 9.61 2.08
CA GLU A 86 23.51 8.31 1.59
C GLU A 86 22.78 7.15 2.27
N VAL A 87 22.57 7.25 3.59
CA VAL A 87 21.81 6.25 4.35
C VAL A 87 20.35 6.26 3.90
N PHE A 88 19.76 7.44 3.71
CA PHE A 88 18.42 7.58 3.16
C PHE A 88 18.32 6.96 1.76
N THR A 89 19.22 7.31 0.85
CA THR A 89 19.22 6.81 -0.54
C THR A 89 19.34 5.30 -0.59
N ARG A 90 20.15 4.69 0.29
CA ARG A 90 20.27 3.22 0.38
C ARG A 90 18.97 2.60 0.87
N ALA A 91 18.37 3.15 1.92
CA ALA A 91 17.12 2.64 2.48
C ALA A 91 15.95 2.79 1.50
N PHE A 92 15.85 3.96 0.84
CA PHE A 92 14.86 4.25 -0.19
C PHE A 92 15.01 3.31 -1.38
N SER A 93 16.22 3.17 -1.92
CA SER A 93 16.52 2.25 -3.03
C SER A 93 16.21 0.80 -2.69
N LYS A 94 16.39 0.39 -1.43
CA LYS A 94 16.03 -0.96 -0.98
C LYS A 94 14.52 -1.19 -1.03
N LEU A 95 13.72 -0.20 -0.64
CA LEU A 95 12.26 -0.30 -0.62
C LEU A 95 11.64 -0.16 -2.02
N TRP A 96 12.10 0.82 -2.78
CA TRP A 96 11.51 1.23 -4.07
C TRP A 96 12.22 0.65 -5.29
N GLY A 97 13.35 -0.05 -5.10
CA GLY A 97 14.15 -0.62 -6.18
C GLY A 97 14.92 0.40 -7.02
N ILE A 98 14.76 1.71 -6.76
CA ILE A 98 15.40 2.80 -7.50
C ILE A 98 15.80 3.95 -6.58
N SER A 99 16.74 4.79 -7.02
CA SER A 99 17.19 5.93 -6.23
C SER A 99 16.14 7.04 -6.15
N PRO A 100 16.13 7.87 -5.08
CA PRO A 100 15.20 8.99 -4.93
C PRO A 100 15.16 9.94 -6.13
N SER A 101 16.32 10.27 -6.71
CA SER A 101 16.41 11.16 -7.87
C SER A 101 15.79 10.58 -9.14
N LYS A 102 15.89 9.25 -9.33
CA LYS A 102 15.21 8.57 -10.45
C LYS A 102 13.72 8.44 -10.19
N PHE A 103 13.35 8.16 -8.95
CA PHE A 103 11.97 8.02 -8.51
C PHE A 103 11.12 9.24 -8.86
N LYS A 104 11.65 10.45 -8.59
CA LYS A 104 10.99 11.72 -8.89
C LYS A 104 10.45 11.84 -10.32
N ASN A 105 11.12 11.22 -11.29
CA ASN A 105 10.77 11.35 -12.71
C ASN A 105 10.07 10.11 -13.27
N GLN A 106 9.98 9.02 -12.51
CA GLN A 106 9.52 7.71 -13.01
C GLN A 106 8.27 7.20 -12.31
N TRP A 107 7.97 7.67 -11.11
CA TRP A 107 6.86 7.17 -10.31
C TRP A 107 5.88 8.27 -9.98
N LYS A 108 4.60 7.95 -10.10
CA LYS A 108 3.50 8.77 -9.57
C LYS A 108 2.97 8.17 -8.28
N PHE A 109 2.87 6.84 -8.22
CA PHE A 109 2.50 6.12 -7.01
C PHE A 109 3.55 6.25 -5.91
N THR A 110 3.10 6.66 -4.72
CA THR A 110 3.96 6.88 -3.55
C THR A 110 3.53 6.06 -2.32
N GLY A 111 2.40 5.36 -2.40
CA GLY A 111 1.73 4.69 -1.28
C GLY A 111 2.18 3.25 -0.99
N ILE A 112 3.46 2.90 -1.20
CA ILE A 112 3.91 1.49 -1.13
C ILE A 112 3.61 0.83 0.22
N PHE A 113 3.61 1.57 1.31
CA PHE A 113 3.27 1.05 2.64
C PHE A 113 2.27 1.98 3.33
N PRO A 114 0.96 1.76 3.14
CA PRO A 114 -0.08 2.64 3.68
C PRO A 114 -0.11 2.58 5.21
N LYS A 115 -0.68 3.62 5.83
CA LYS A 115 -0.91 3.64 7.28
C LYS A 115 -1.87 2.50 7.64
N LEU A 116 -1.53 1.77 8.71
CA LEU A 116 -2.38 0.71 9.22
C LEU A 116 -3.51 1.30 10.06
N ILE A 117 -4.72 0.75 9.88
CA ILE A 117 -5.89 1.04 10.70
C ILE A 117 -6.36 -0.26 11.35
N LEU A 118 -6.67 -0.18 12.63
CA LEU A 118 -7.22 -1.28 13.42
C LEU A 118 -8.67 -0.95 13.78
N GLU A 119 -9.60 -1.85 13.44
CA GLU A 119 -11.02 -1.76 13.82
C GLU A 119 -11.36 -2.73 14.95
N TYR A 120 -12.24 -2.31 15.87
CA TYR A 120 -12.70 -3.09 17.01
C TYR A 120 -14.16 -3.47 16.87
N ASN A 121 -14.43 -4.76 16.63
CA ASN A 121 -15.79 -5.30 16.60
C ASN A 121 -16.11 -6.07 17.90
N GLY A 122 -16.04 -5.40 19.06
CA GLY A 122 -16.72 -5.79 20.30
C GLY A 122 -16.30 -7.07 21.05
N GLY A 123 -15.47 -7.96 20.47
CA GLY A 123 -15.35 -9.35 20.96
C GLY A 123 -13.96 -9.89 21.32
N ASN A 124 -12.86 -9.16 21.05
CA ASN A 124 -11.44 -9.61 21.07
C ASN A 124 -10.85 -10.09 19.73
N VAL A 125 -11.51 -9.81 18.60
CA VAL A 125 -10.95 -10.12 17.28
C VAL A 125 -10.68 -8.79 16.55
N VAL A 126 -9.42 -8.56 16.17
CA VAL A 126 -9.08 -7.63 15.09
C VAL A 126 -9.71 -8.24 13.85
N THR A 127 -10.87 -7.72 13.42
CA THR A 127 -11.61 -8.31 12.29
C THR A 127 -10.97 -8.03 10.94
N GLY A 128 -9.95 -7.17 10.88
CA GLY A 128 -9.11 -6.99 9.71
C GLY A 128 -8.02 -5.96 9.98
N LYS A 129 -6.87 -6.12 9.32
CA LYS A 129 -5.94 -4.99 9.11
C LYS A 129 -6.53 -4.20 7.96
N LYS A 130 -7.07 -3.02 8.23
CA LYS A 130 -7.46 -2.10 7.17
C LYS A 130 -6.32 -1.13 6.90
N VAL A 131 -6.38 -0.52 5.74
CA VAL A 131 -5.47 0.56 5.35
C VAL A 131 -6.23 1.87 5.34
N GLU A 132 -5.50 2.95 5.57
CA GLU A 132 -6.01 4.31 5.43
C GLU A 132 -6.35 4.60 3.95
N ILE A 133 -7.60 5.03 3.69
CA ILE A 133 -8.12 5.27 2.34
C ILE A 133 -8.75 6.67 2.15
N SER A 134 -8.52 7.62 3.06
CA SER A 134 -9.11 8.98 2.95
C SER A 134 -8.72 9.66 1.65
N GLU A 135 -7.47 9.51 1.22
CA GLU A 135 -7.01 10.09 -0.06
C GLU A 135 -7.78 9.50 -1.25
N LEU A 136 -7.99 8.17 -1.27
CA LEU A 136 -8.79 7.51 -2.32
C LEU A 136 -10.27 7.96 -2.27
N TYR A 137 -10.83 8.08 -1.07
CA TYR A 137 -12.22 8.51 -0.89
C TYR A 137 -12.45 9.93 -1.39
N GLU A 138 -11.58 10.89 -1.04
CA GLU A 138 -11.71 12.27 -1.52
C GLU A 138 -11.58 12.35 -3.04
N VAL A 139 -10.62 11.61 -3.64
CA VAL A 139 -10.47 11.54 -5.11
C VAL A 139 -11.74 11.02 -5.78
N LEU A 140 -12.35 9.95 -5.28
CA LEU A 140 -13.56 9.38 -5.88
C LEU A 140 -14.81 10.25 -5.64
N LYS A 141 -14.84 11.01 -4.55
CA LYS A 141 -15.92 11.95 -4.26
C LYS A 141 -15.92 13.13 -5.23
N GLU A 142 -14.73 13.58 -5.64
CA GLU A 142 -14.54 14.64 -6.64
C GLU A 142 -14.74 14.12 -8.08
N ASN A 143 -14.42 12.86 -8.34
CA ASN A 143 -14.41 12.26 -9.69
C ASN A 143 -15.50 11.19 -9.83
N GLN A 144 -16.73 11.69 -9.89
CA GLN A 144 -17.94 10.87 -9.98
C GLN A 144 -18.13 10.34 -11.41
N ASN A 145 -18.67 9.13 -11.56
CA ASN A 145 -18.84 8.43 -12.85
C ASN A 145 -17.52 7.96 -13.48
N THR A 146 -16.70 7.21 -12.73
CA THR A 146 -15.44 6.64 -13.20
C THR A 146 -15.39 5.13 -12.94
N TYR A 147 -14.69 4.38 -13.79
CA TYR A 147 -14.25 3.03 -13.46
C TYR A 147 -13.05 3.06 -12.52
N VAL A 148 -13.05 2.14 -11.56
CA VAL A 148 -11.89 1.82 -10.72
C VAL A 148 -11.47 0.39 -11.03
N LEU A 149 -10.20 0.21 -11.40
CA LEU A 149 -9.61 -1.11 -11.59
C LEU A 149 -9.03 -1.60 -10.26
N CYS A 150 -9.52 -2.73 -9.77
CA CYS A 150 -9.11 -3.36 -8.52
C CYS A 150 -8.26 -4.59 -8.83
N PHE A 151 -6.98 -4.53 -8.47
CA PHE A 151 -6.00 -5.58 -8.74
C PHE A 151 -5.75 -6.45 -7.51
N ASP A 152 -5.44 -7.71 -7.76
CA ASP A 152 -5.07 -8.71 -6.76
C ASP A 152 -3.89 -9.57 -7.27
N ILE A 153 -2.91 -9.84 -6.41
CA ILE A 153 -1.77 -10.70 -6.77
C ILE A 153 -2.16 -12.17 -6.64
N VAL A 154 -2.02 -12.93 -7.72
CA VAL A 154 -2.36 -14.35 -7.72
C VAL A 154 -1.37 -15.13 -6.86
N GLY A 155 -1.88 -15.83 -5.85
CA GLY A 155 -1.08 -16.75 -5.02
C GLY A 155 -0.13 -16.06 -4.05
N PHE A 156 -0.41 -14.80 -3.67
CA PHE A 156 0.47 -14.02 -2.78
C PHE A 156 0.76 -14.69 -1.43
N GLY A 157 -0.18 -15.46 -0.89
CA GLY A 157 0.03 -16.27 0.30
C GLY A 157 1.18 -17.27 0.16
N GLU A 158 1.29 -17.95 -0.99
CA GLU A 158 2.39 -18.89 -1.27
C GLU A 158 3.72 -18.15 -1.48
N ILE A 159 3.68 -16.97 -2.10
CA ILE A 159 4.85 -16.10 -2.26
C ILE A 159 5.42 -15.71 -0.89
N ASN A 160 4.58 -15.33 0.07
CA ASN A 160 5.04 -14.99 1.42
C ASN A 160 5.56 -16.18 2.23
N LYS A 161 5.17 -17.42 1.90
CA LYS A 161 5.78 -18.62 2.50
C LYS A 161 7.23 -18.81 2.08
N ILE A 162 7.62 -18.32 0.91
CA ILE A 162 9.03 -18.28 0.48
C ILE A 162 9.77 -17.28 1.35
N SER A 163 9.32 -16.03 1.35
CA SER A 163 9.80 -14.97 2.25
C SER A 163 8.97 -13.70 2.10
N TYR A 164 8.78 -12.97 3.19
CA TYR A 164 8.14 -11.64 3.16
C TYR A 164 8.95 -10.60 2.37
N GLU A 165 10.28 -10.74 2.32
CA GLU A 165 11.11 -9.88 1.47
C GLU A 165 10.83 -10.14 -0.01
N PHE A 166 10.59 -11.40 -0.38
CA PHE A 166 10.17 -11.72 -1.74
C PHE A 166 8.77 -11.18 -2.02
N GLY A 167 7.83 -11.32 -1.08
CA GLY A 167 6.50 -10.70 -1.17
C GLY A 167 6.57 -9.18 -1.40
N ASP A 168 7.41 -8.47 -0.65
CA ASP A 168 7.66 -7.02 -0.85
C ASP A 168 8.17 -6.72 -2.27
N LYS A 169 9.07 -7.55 -2.82
CA LYS A 169 9.55 -7.40 -4.21
C LYS A 169 8.45 -7.64 -5.24
N VAL A 170 7.59 -8.64 -5.03
CA VAL A 170 6.45 -8.93 -5.91
C VAL A 170 5.48 -7.76 -5.92
N ILE A 171 5.13 -7.21 -4.74
CA ILE A 171 4.30 -6.00 -4.63
C ILE A 171 4.89 -4.85 -5.44
N LEU A 172 6.19 -4.58 -5.29
CA LEU A 172 6.85 -3.50 -6.01
C LEU A 172 6.80 -3.69 -7.53
N GLN A 173 7.00 -4.92 -8.03
CA GLN A 173 6.91 -5.19 -9.47
C GLN A 173 5.49 -5.04 -10.01
N CYS A 174 4.48 -5.53 -9.29
CA CYS A 174 3.08 -5.35 -9.66
C CYS A 174 2.69 -3.86 -9.71
N LEU A 175 3.07 -3.09 -8.69
CA LEU A 175 2.86 -1.64 -8.67
C LEU A 175 3.55 -0.97 -9.86
N LYS A 176 4.78 -1.37 -10.20
CA LYS A 176 5.50 -0.82 -11.35
C LYS A 176 4.78 -1.11 -12.68
N ARG A 177 4.22 -2.31 -12.86
CA ARG A 177 3.42 -2.67 -14.04
C ARG A 177 2.20 -1.76 -14.18
N ILE A 178 1.48 -1.53 -13.08
CA ILE A 178 0.30 -0.65 -13.08
C ILE A 178 0.71 0.81 -13.34
N ASP A 179 1.71 1.33 -12.62
CA ASP A 179 2.17 2.73 -12.70
C ASP A 179 2.73 3.08 -14.08
N THR A 180 3.37 2.12 -14.78
CA THR A 180 3.90 2.31 -16.14
C THR A 180 2.79 2.52 -17.17
N VAL A 181 1.64 1.88 -16.98
CA VAL A 181 0.49 1.93 -17.91
C VAL A 181 -0.47 3.08 -17.55
N ALA A 182 -0.47 3.51 -16.28
CA ALA A 182 -1.33 4.59 -15.80
C ALA A 182 -1.00 5.96 -16.43
N LYS A 183 -2.04 6.66 -16.92
CA LYS A 183 -1.95 8.03 -17.49
C LYS A 183 -1.65 9.07 -16.39
N GLU A 184 -1.38 10.32 -16.78
CA GLU A 184 -0.93 11.39 -15.86
C GLU A 184 -1.95 11.74 -14.76
N ASP A 185 -3.23 11.64 -15.07
CA ASP A 185 -4.35 11.92 -14.17
C ASP A 185 -4.75 10.74 -13.29
N MET A 186 -4.39 9.51 -13.69
CA MET A 186 -4.78 8.30 -12.96
C MET A 186 -4.04 8.16 -11.63
N MET A 187 -4.75 7.69 -10.60
CA MET A 187 -4.24 7.61 -9.23
C MET A 187 -4.34 6.18 -8.71
N LEU A 188 -3.18 5.62 -8.34
CA LEU A 188 -3.05 4.27 -7.80
C LEU A 188 -3.02 4.30 -6.27
N PHE A 189 -3.70 3.36 -5.65
CA PHE A 189 -3.78 3.19 -4.21
C PHE A 189 -3.54 1.74 -3.83
N ARG A 190 -2.83 1.50 -2.72
CA ARG A 190 -2.73 0.17 -2.11
C ARG A 190 -3.82 0.06 -1.06
N ILE A 191 -4.86 -0.73 -1.36
CA ILE A 191 -6.06 -0.88 -0.53
C ILE A 191 -6.01 -2.13 0.38
N GLY A 192 -4.95 -2.94 0.27
CA GLY A 192 -4.76 -4.11 1.11
C GLY A 192 -3.32 -4.64 1.11
N GLY A 193 -3.17 -5.91 1.51
CA GLY A 193 -1.87 -6.59 1.53
C GLY A 193 -1.29 -6.77 0.12
N ASP A 194 -2.10 -7.23 -0.80
CA ASP A 194 -1.79 -7.55 -2.19
C ASP A 194 -2.83 -6.95 -3.16
N GLU A 195 -3.64 -6.04 -2.63
CA GLU A 195 -4.80 -5.46 -3.29
C GLU A 195 -4.55 -3.99 -3.61
N PHE A 196 -4.84 -3.59 -4.85
CA PHE A 196 -4.59 -2.24 -5.35
C PHE A 196 -5.83 -1.69 -6.07
N ALA A 197 -6.06 -0.38 -6.00
CA ALA A 197 -7.13 0.30 -6.71
C ALA A 197 -6.55 1.42 -7.58
N LEU A 198 -6.82 1.39 -8.88
CA LEU A 198 -6.49 2.45 -9.82
C LEU A 198 -7.76 3.22 -10.17
N VAL A 199 -7.81 4.49 -9.77
CA VAL A 199 -8.85 5.43 -10.24
C VAL A 199 -8.46 5.88 -11.64
N THR A 200 -9.34 5.68 -12.62
CA THR A 200 -8.97 5.76 -14.05
C THR A 200 -9.47 6.99 -14.79
N TRP A 201 -10.47 7.70 -14.27
CA TRP A 201 -11.22 8.74 -15.00
C TRP A 201 -11.94 8.23 -16.27
N LEU A 202 -11.99 6.92 -16.50
CA LEU A 202 -12.65 6.33 -17.66
C LEU A 202 -14.14 6.14 -17.37
N THR A 203 -15.00 6.51 -18.33
CA THR A 203 -16.45 6.38 -18.20
C THR A 203 -17.00 5.14 -18.93
N GLU A 204 -16.24 4.61 -19.89
CA GLU A 204 -16.62 3.51 -20.76
C GLU A 204 -15.97 2.19 -20.31
N ALA A 205 -16.78 1.12 -20.26
CA ALA A 205 -16.34 -0.22 -19.85
C ALA A 205 -15.21 -0.76 -20.75
N SER A 206 -15.32 -0.52 -22.06
CA SER A 206 -14.34 -1.00 -23.05
C SER A 206 -12.96 -0.36 -22.86
N GLU A 207 -12.91 0.92 -22.47
CA GLU A 207 -11.64 1.60 -22.18
C GLU A 207 -10.99 1.04 -20.91
N ALA A 208 -11.79 0.82 -19.86
CA ALA A 208 -11.33 0.22 -18.62
C ALA A 208 -10.82 -1.22 -18.84
N GLU A 209 -11.54 -2.01 -19.65
CA GLU A 209 -11.13 -3.37 -20.03
C GLU A 209 -9.82 -3.37 -20.83
N ASN A 210 -9.64 -2.45 -21.77
CA ASN A 210 -8.42 -2.34 -22.55
C ASN A 210 -7.22 -1.96 -21.67
N LEU A 211 -7.39 -0.99 -20.76
CA LEU A 211 -6.35 -0.61 -19.80
C LEU A 211 -5.95 -1.80 -18.90
N ALA A 212 -6.96 -2.54 -18.40
CA ALA A 212 -6.76 -3.76 -17.64
C ALA A 212 -5.97 -4.81 -18.43
N LYS A 213 -6.32 -5.06 -19.70
CA LYS A 213 -5.59 -5.99 -20.58
C LYS A 213 -4.12 -5.59 -20.71
N THR A 214 -3.84 -4.31 -20.97
CA THR A 214 -2.47 -3.80 -21.13
C THR A 214 -1.64 -4.01 -19.86
N VAL A 215 -2.20 -3.79 -18.67
CA VAL A 215 -1.48 -4.07 -17.40
C VAL A 215 -1.15 -5.56 -17.25
N LEU A 216 -2.05 -6.45 -17.71
CA LEU A 216 -1.90 -7.90 -17.58
C LEU A 216 -1.06 -8.55 -18.69
N GLU A 217 -0.62 -7.82 -19.72
CA GLU A 217 0.25 -8.36 -20.79
C GLU A 217 1.54 -9.00 -20.24
N SER A 218 2.05 -8.49 -19.12
CA SER A 218 3.22 -9.00 -18.41
C SER A 218 2.92 -10.12 -17.40
N ASN A 219 1.69 -10.64 -17.33
CA ASN A 219 1.37 -11.76 -16.45
C ASN A 219 2.20 -13.00 -16.82
N GLY A 220 2.67 -13.72 -15.80
CA GLY A 220 3.47 -14.93 -15.97
C GLY A 220 4.96 -14.68 -16.21
N GLU A 221 5.39 -13.43 -16.43
CA GLU A 221 6.81 -13.09 -16.40
C GLU A 221 7.43 -13.42 -15.03
N PHE A 222 8.67 -13.86 -15.07
CA PHE A 222 9.39 -14.33 -13.89
C PHE A 222 10.11 -13.20 -13.16
N ILE A 223 10.04 -13.23 -11.83
CA ILE A 223 10.93 -12.47 -10.96
C ILE A 223 11.98 -13.43 -10.41
N ASP A 224 13.25 -13.09 -10.58
CA ASP A 224 14.34 -13.84 -9.96
C ASP A 224 14.41 -13.56 -8.46
N TYR A 225 14.46 -14.64 -7.67
CA TYR A 225 14.72 -14.59 -6.25
C TYR A 225 15.57 -15.79 -5.85
N ASN A 226 16.79 -15.52 -5.36
CA ASN A 226 17.76 -16.54 -4.97
C ASN A 226 18.06 -17.57 -6.09
N GLY A 227 18.09 -17.14 -7.34
CA GLY A 227 18.37 -18.00 -8.50
C GLY A 227 17.18 -18.85 -8.97
N GLN A 228 16.00 -18.64 -8.40
CA GLN A 228 14.74 -19.22 -8.88
C GLN A 228 13.89 -18.14 -9.52
N GLY A 229 13.51 -18.35 -10.79
CA GLY A 229 12.48 -17.56 -11.44
C GLY A 229 11.10 -17.98 -10.93
N ILE A 230 10.34 -17.03 -10.39
CA ILE A 230 8.96 -17.27 -9.93
C ILE A 230 8.01 -16.42 -10.78
N PRO A 231 7.03 -17.03 -11.46
CA PRO A 231 6.10 -16.29 -12.31
C PRO A 231 5.15 -15.46 -11.43
N VAL A 232 4.90 -14.22 -11.86
CA VAL A 232 3.99 -13.32 -11.15
C VAL A 232 2.87 -12.87 -12.08
N SER A 233 1.64 -13.05 -11.60
CA SER A 233 0.42 -12.64 -12.29
C SER A 233 -0.51 -11.88 -11.35
N MET A 234 -1.30 -10.97 -11.91
CA MET A 234 -2.40 -10.30 -11.23
C MET A 234 -3.74 -10.70 -11.83
N ARG A 235 -4.80 -10.54 -11.05
CA ARG A 235 -6.19 -10.45 -11.53
C ARG A 235 -6.65 -9.01 -11.41
N VAL A 236 -7.64 -8.64 -12.21
CA VAL A 236 -8.26 -7.32 -12.16
C VAL A 236 -9.78 -7.41 -12.26
N GLY A 237 -10.44 -6.86 -11.25
CA GLY A 237 -11.86 -6.52 -11.29
C GLY A 237 -12.03 -5.05 -11.68
N ALA A 238 -13.11 -4.68 -12.35
CA ALA A 238 -13.48 -3.29 -12.57
C ALA A 238 -14.86 -3.02 -11.97
N THR A 239 -15.02 -1.89 -11.31
CA THR A 239 -16.32 -1.42 -10.82
C THR A 239 -16.52 0.03 -11.22
N LYS A 240 -17.76 0.40 -11.55
CA LYS A 240 -18.12 1.78 -11.88
C LYS A 240 -18.63 2.50 -10.63
N ILE A 241 -18.01 3.63 -10.33
CA ILE A 241 -18.34 4.45 -9.18
C ILE A 241 -19.31 5.56 -9.60
N PHE A 242 -20.51 5.54 -9.02
CA PHE A 242 -21.56 6.54 -9.26
C PHE A 242 -21.65 7.56 -8.11
N GLY A 243 -21.80 8.84 -8.47
CA GLY A 243 -21.50 9.98 -7.61
C GLY A 243 -22.33 10.23 -6.37
N ASN A 244 -23.46 9.56 -6.18
CA ASN A 244 -24.42 9.97 -5.16
C ASN A 244 -24.42 9.15 -3.86
N ASN A 245 -23.64 8.05 -3.77
CA ASN A 245 -23.78 7.11 -2.65
C ASN A 245 -22.47 6.55 -2.06
N ILE A 246 -21.30 7.07 -2.43
CA ILE A 246 -20.05 6.56 -1.83
C ILE A 246 -20.02 6.92 -0.35
N ARG A 247 -20.05 5.91 0.52
CA ARG A 247 -19.84 6.08 1.96
C ARG A 247 -18.43 5.63 2.30
N TYR A 248 -17.70 6.45 3.05
CA TYR A 248 -16.32 6.16 3.45
C TYR A 248 -16.17 4.76 4.08
N ASN A 249 -17.10 4.38 4.95
CA ASN A 249 -17.08 3.09 5.64
C ASN A 249 -17.41 1.89 4.75
N GLU A 250 -18.03 2.10 3.59
CA GLU A 250 -18.45 1.04 2.65
C GLU A 250 -17.50 0.93 1.46
N LEU A 251 -16.82 2.03 1.08
CA LEU A 251 -15.97 2.09 -0.11
C LEU A 251 -14.91 0.98 -0.16
N LEU A 252 -14.20 0.73 0.94
CA LEU A 252 -13.18 -0.33 0.95
C LEU A 252 -13.80 -1.71 0.74
N ASP A 253 -14.94 -1.96 1.39
CA ASP A 253 -15.65 -3.23 1.31
C ASP A 253 -16.21 -3.46 -0.11
N ASP A 254 -16.69 -2.41 -0.77
CA ASP A 254 -17.15 -2.45 -2.16
C ASP A 254 -16.02 -2.82 -3.14
N LEU A 255 -14.85 -2.17 -3.00
CA LEU A 255 -13.67 -2.46 -3.84
C LEU A 255 -13.14 -3.88 -3.59
N GLN A 256 -13.13 -4.33 -2.33
CA GLN A 256 -12.77 -5.71 -1.97
C GLN A 256 -13.78 -6.73 -2.50
N ASN A 257 -15.06 -6.39 -2.51
CA ASN A 257 -16.09 -7.24 -3.11
C ASN A 257 -15.83 -7.42 -4.62
N THR A 258 -15.45 -6.36 -5.35
CA THR A 258 -15.05 -6.47 -6.77
C THR A 258 -13.89 -7.46 -6.95
N ILE A 259 -12.88 -7.40 -6.07
CA ILE A 259 -11.76 -8.35 -6.09
C ILE A 259 -12.25 -9.78 -5.83
N ASN A 260 -13.08 -9.99 -4.81
CA ASN A 260 -13.57 -11.30 -4.43
C ASN A 260 -14.44 -11.95 -5.52
N VAL A 261 -15.35 -11.19 -6.11
CA VAL A 261 -16.17 -11.68 -7.24
C VAL A 261 -15.27 -12.05 -8.43
N THR A 262 -14.21 -11.27 -8.70
CA THR A 262 -13.23 -11.60 -9.73
C THR A 262 -12.50 -12.92 -9.43
N ARG A 263 -12.07 -13.12 -8.18
CA ARG A 263 -11.43 -14.35 -7.70
C ARG A 263 -12.37 -15.57 -7.87
N GLU A 264 -13.63 -15.44 -7.50
CA GLU A 264 -14.64 -16.52 -7.57
C GLU A 264 -14.99 -16.92 -9.01
N ASN A 265 -15.08 -15.95 -9.92
CA ASN A 265 -15.35 -16.20 -11.34
C ASN A 265 -14.16 -16.82 -12.08
N LYS A 266 -12.99 -16.94 -11.44
CA LYS A 266 -11.74 -17.48 -12.01
C LYS A 266 -11.34 -16.81 -13.34
N LYS A 267 -11.77 -15.57 -13.55
CA LYS A 267 -11.39 -14.75 -14.70
C LYS A 267 -10.19 -13.89 -14.33
N GLU A 268 -9.36 -13.60 -15.32
CA GLU A 268 -8.28 -12.62 -15.17
C GLU A 268 -8.81 -11.19 -15.15
N ILE A 269 -9.87 -10.94 -15.94
CA ILE A 269 -10.57 -9.65 -16.03
C ILE A 269 -12.06 -9.87 -15.79
N PHE A 270 -12.66 -9.12 -14.86
CA PHE A 270 -14.10 -9.12 -14.62
C PHE A 270 -14.62 -7.70 -14.41
N LEU A 271 -15.55 -7.27 -15.26
CA LEU A 271 -16.21 -5.97 -15.13
C LEU A 271 -17.57 -6.17 -14.45
N MET A 272 -17.80 -5.43 -13.37
CA MET A 272 -19.10 -5.31 -12.72
C MET A 272 -19.87 -4.19 -13.42
N ASP A 273 -21.06 -4.53 -13.92
CA ASP A 273 -22.04 -3.56 -14.43
C ASP A 273 -22.81 -2.88 -13.28
#